data_AF-A0A7J7HA29-F1
#
_entry.id   AF-A0A7J7HA29-F1
#
_cell.length_a   1.000
_cell.length_b   1.000
_cell.length_c   1.000
_cell.angle_alpha   90.00
_cell.angle_beta   90.00
_cell.angle_gamma   90.00
#
_symmetry.space_group_name_H-M   'P 1'
#
loop_
_entity.id
_entity.type
_entity.pdbx_description
1 polymer ?
#
loop_
_entity_poly.entity_id
_entity_poly.type
_entity_poly.pdbx_seq_one_letter_code
_entity_poly.pdbx_strand_id
1 'polypeptide(L)'
;MEGEIKNLLQVWFSITASLCYCYFISAKLPKGKYRLLSLLPIFCLFTLLPLHLSSAFVASVTAFFITWLASFKLLLFSFDLGPLSSNPPQPLFLFIIIACLPIRTKQISEKSSKPTNLPLNLASELVVLSLLIGVIHDYRELLHSTILLILYCCMVFLMVDVLVTLSNAAVRATVGLELEPPSDEPYLSTSLQDFWARRWNLMVTNTLRHTIYKPVRSACEPILGREWASLPAVLSAFLVSA
;
A
#
# COMPACT_ATOMS: atom_id res chain seq x y z
N MET A 1 -9.29 24.86 -9.80
CA MET A 1 -9.43 23.57 -10.50
C MET A 1 -8.36 23.38 -11.58
N GLU A 2 -8.15 24.33 -12.49
CA GLU A 2 -7.17 24.17 -13.59
C GLU A 2 -5.71 24.01 -13.12
N GLY A 3 -5.29 24.80 -12.12
CA GLY A 3 -3.95 24.68 -11.52
C GLY A 3 -3.71 23.33 -10.82
N GLU A 4 -4.75 22.74 -10.24
CA GLU A 4 -4.65 21.44 -9.55
C GLU A 4 -4.51 20.28 -10.53
N ILE A 5 -5.26 20.31 -11.63
CA ILE A 5 -5.13 19.32 -12.71
C ILE A 5 -3.73 19.37 -13.30
N LYS A 6 -3.17 20.58 -13.51
CA LYS A 6 -1.79 20.75 -13.98
C LYS A 6 -0.77 20.14 -13.01
N ASN A 7 -0.91 20.41 -11.71
CA ASN A 7 -0.01 19.83 -10.70
C ASN A 7 -0.14 18.31 -10.66
N LEU A 8 -1.36 17.77 -10.74
CA LEU A 8 -1.61 16.34 -10.78
C LEU A 8 -0.94 15.68 -11.99
N LEU A 9 -1.09 16.27 -13.18
CA LEU A 9 -0.43 15.79 -14.41
C LEU A 9 1.09 15.81 -14.27
N GLN A 10 1.66 16.89 -13.72
CA GLN A 10 3.10 16.99 -13.50
C GLN A 10 3.60 15.92 -12.53
N VAL A 11 2.86 15.65 -11.46
CA VAL A 11 3.17 14.60 -10.47
C VAL A 11 3.17 13.23 -11.14
N TRP A 12 2.12 12.85 -11.85
CA TRP A 12 2.03 11.55 -12.53
C TRP A 12 3.05 11.37 -13.64
N PHE A 13 3.38 12.44 -14.38
CA PHE A 13 4.46 12.41 -15.36
C PHE A 13 5.81 12.13 -14.70
N SER A 14 6.09 12.81 -13.58
CA SER A 14 7.31 12.60 -12.79
C SER A 14 7.41 11.16 -12.26
N ILE A 15 6.33 10.62 -11.71
CA ILE A 15 6.25 9.24 -11.22
C ILE A 15 6.59 8.25 -12.34
N THR A 16 5.94 8.42 -13.49
CA THR A 16 6.11 7.53 -14.64
C THR A 16 7.54 7.60 -15.17
N ALA A 17 8.12 8.79 -15.28
CA ALA A 17 9.51 8.99 -15.69
C ALA A 17 10.50 8.33 -14.71
N SER A 18 10.28 8.46 -13.40
CA SER A 18 11.10 7.81 -12.38
C SER A 18 11.01 6.28 -12.46
N LEU A 19 9.83 5.72 -12.69
CA LEU A 19 9.67 4.26 -12.82
C LEU A 19 10.29 3.73 -14.13
N CYS A 20 10.22 4.49 -15.22
CA CYS A 20 10.96 4.19 -16.44
C CYS A 20 12.47 4.17 -16.20
N TYR A 21 13.00 5.14 -15.44
CA TYR A 21 14.40 5.13 -15.02
C TYR A 21 14.74 3.87 -14.20
N CYS A 22 13.92 3.49 -13.22
CA CYS A 22 14.11 2.27 -12.43
C CYS A 22 14.21 1.04 -13.33
N TYR A 23 13.33 0.94 -14.32
CA TYR A 23 13.22 -0.20 -15.22
C TYR A 23 14.39 -0.29 -16.20
N PHE A 24 14.78 0.81 -16.86
CA PHE A 24 15.79 0.77 -17.92
C PHE A 24 17.23 0.89 -17.41
N ILE A 25 17.44 1.56 -16.28
CA ILE A 25 18.77 1.88 -15.75
C ILE A 25 19.02 1.09 -14.47
N SER A 26 18.23 1.28 -13.42
CA SER A 26 18.48 0.62 -12.12
C SER A 26 18.38 -0.91 -12.21
N ALA A 27 17.51 -1.45 -13.05
CA ALA A 27 17.40 -2.90 -13.26
C ALA A 27 18.70 -3.54 -13.81
N LYS A 28 19.51 -2.79 -14.57
CA LYS A 28 20.78 -3.28 -15.13
C LYS A 28 21.91 -3.31 -14.11
N LEU A 29 21.75 -2.62 -12.98
CA LEU A 29 22.74 -2.61 -11.91
C LEU A 29 22.69 -3.91 -11.11
N PRO A 30 23.82 -4.35 -10.53
CA PRO A 30 23.86 -5.52 -9.69
C PRO A 30 23.01 -5.31 -8.42
N LYS A 31 22.40 -6.40 -7.95
CA LYS A 31 21.57 -6.41 -6.75
C LYS A 31 22.31 -5.91 -5.52
N GLY A 32 21.56 -5.29 -4.61
CA GLY A 32 22.04 -4.74 -3.35
C GLY A 32 22.41 -3.26 -3.44
N LYS A 33 23.57 -2.91 -2.87
CA LYS A 33 23.94 -1.52 -2.57
C LYS A 33 23.98 -0.59 -3.79
N TYR A 34 24.48 -1.05 -4.95
CA TYR A 34 24.61 -0.19 -6.14
C TYR A 34 23.26 0.17 -6.73
N ARG A 35 22.36 -0.82 -6.81
CA ARG A 35 20.98 -0.58 -7.23
C ARG A 35 20.26 0.34 -6.23
N LEU A 36 20.43 0.11 -4.93
CA LEU A 36 19.85 0.97 -3.89
C LEU A 36 20.32 2.43 -4.00
N LEU A 37 21.62 2.66 -4.18
CA LEU A 37 22.18 4.00 -4.38
C LEU A 37 21.58 4.72 -5.59
N SER A 38 21.33 4.00 -6.70
CA SER A 38 20.67 4.58 -7.88
C SER A 38 19.21 4.98 -7.62
N LEU A 39 18.55 4.37 -6.63
CA LEU A 39 17.14 4.62 -6.30
C LEU A 39 16.98 5.73 -5.24
N LEU A 40 18.05 6.14 -4.54
CA LEU A 40 17.97 7.20 -3.53
C LEU A 40 17.34 8.50 -4.04
N PRO A 41 17.72 9.03 -5.23
CA PRO A 41 17.08 10.24 -5.76
C PRO A 41 15.58 10.07 -5.99
N ILE A 42 15.15 8.85 -6.33
CA ILE A 42 13.76 8.52 -6.60
C ILE A 42 12.96 8.47 -5.31
N PHE A 43 13.53 7.93 -4.23
CA PHE A 43 12.89 7.98 -2.92
C PHE A 43 12.68 9.41 -2.44
N CYS A 44 13.68 10.28 -2.61
CA CYS A 44 13.54 11.70 -2.30
C CYS A 44 12.48 12.39 -3.16
N LEU A 45 12.39 12.03 -4.45
CA LEU A 45 11.37 12.58 -5.34
C LEU A 45 9.97 12.09 -4.90
N PHE A 46 9.81 10.80 -4.62
CA PHE A 46 8.55 10.20 -4.20
C PHE A 46 8.03 10.74 -2.88
N THR A 47 8.89 11.20 -1.96
CA THR A 47 8.47 11.87 -0.72
C THR A 47 8.00 13.31 -0.94
N LEU A 48 8.58 14.02 -1.92
CA LEU A 48 8.23 15.42 -2.19
C LEU A 48 6.98 15.59 -3.06
N LEU A 49 6.72 14.66 -3.98
CA LEU A 49 5.63 14.78 -4.95
C LEU A 49 4.23 15.04 -4.35
N PRO A 50 3.78 14.35 -3.29
CA PRO A 50 2.46 14.60 -2.73
C PRO A 50 2.30 16.03 -2.18
N LEU A 51 3.40 16.67 -1.76
CA LEU A 51 3.38 18.03 -1.21
C LEU A 51 3.10 19.10 -2.28
N HIS A 52 3.20 18.75 -3.56
CA HIS A 52 2.86 19.65 -4.66
C HIS A 52 1.35 19.68 -4.98
N LEU A 53 0.57 18.81 -4.34
CA LEU A 53 -0.87 18.71 -4.55
C LEU A 53 -1.63 19.58 -3.54
N SER A 54 -2.62 20.32 -4.02
CA SER A 54 -3.44 21.22 -3.19
C SER A 54 -4.51 20.50 -2.38
N SER A 55 -5.14 19.47 -2.96
CA SER A 55 -6.16 18.68 -2.25
C SER A 55 -5.51 17.71 -1.27
N ALA A 56 -5.89 17.84 0.00
CA ALA A 56 -5.44 16.95 1.07
C ALA A 56 -5.74 15.47 0.75
N PHE A 57 -6.94 15.18 0.22
CA PHE A 57 -7.32 13.82 -0.14
C PHE A 57 -6.41 13.24 -1.25
N VAL A 58 -6.21 13.98 -2.34
CA VAL A 58 -5.40 13.51 -3.47
C VAL A 58 -3.93 13.40 -3.06
N ALA A 59 -3.43 14.33 -2.23
CA ALA A 59 -2.11 14.27 -1.63
C ALA A 59 -1.96 13.01 -0.75
N SER A 60 -2.92 12.71 0.13
CA SER A 60 -2.88 11.51 0.99
C SER A 60 -2.90 10.22 0.18
N VAL A 61 -3.75 10.11 -0.85
CA VAL A 61 -3.80 8.93 -1.72
C VAL A 61 -2.48 8.76 -2.47
N THR A 62 -1.92 9.85 -3.01
CA THR A 62 -0.63 9.83 -3.71
C THR A 62 0.51 9.47 -2.75
N ALA A 63 0.51 10.00 -1.53
CA ALA A 63 1.50 9.66 -0.52
C ALA A 63 1.43 8.17 -0.15
N PHE A 64 0.23 7.62 0.05
CA PHE A 64 0.05 6.21 0.37
C PHE A 64 0.55 5.29 -0.77
N PHE A 65 0.19 5.58 -2.03
CA PHE A 65 0.57 4.75 -3.17
C PHE A 65 2.03 4.93 -3.61
N ILE A 66 2.53 6.16 -3.61
CA ILE A 66 3.82 6.49 -4.21
C ILE A 66 4.91 6.57 -3.14
N THR A 67 4.75 7.50 -2.19
CA THR A 67 5.75 7.71 -1.15
C THR A 67 5.95 6.46 -0.31
N TRP A 68 4.85 5.80 0.06
CA TRP A 68 4.89 4.63 0.91
C TRP A 68 5.01 3.34 0.07
N LEU A 69 3.94 2.88 -0.61
CA LEU A 69 3.95 1.58 -1.29
C LEU A 69 5.03 1.44 -2.38
N ALA A 70 5.12 2.38 -3.32
CA ALA A 70 6.08 2.28 -4.42
C ALA A 70 7.53 2.33 -3.91
N SER A 71 7.85 3.18 -2.94
CA SER A 71 9.19 3.22 -2.33
C SER A 71 9.57 1.90 -1.67
N PHE A 72 8.66 1.29 -0.90
CA PHE A 72 8.95 -0.02 -0.28
C PHE A 72 9.10 -1.15 -1.30
N LYS A 73 8.31 -1.13 -2.38
CA LYS A 73 8.46 -2.10 -3.47
C LYS A 73 9.78 -1.91 -4.22
N LEU A 74 10.19 -0.67 -4.48
CA LEU A 74 11.48 -0.34 -5.08
C LEU A 74 12.65 -0.68 -4.16
N LEU A 75 12.48 -0.56 -2.84
CA LEU A 75 13.45 -1.02 -1.85
C LEU A 75 13.64 -2.53 -1.95
N LEU A 76 12.57 -3.32 -1.99
CA LEU A 76 12.67 -4.77 -2.21
C LEU A 76 13.30 -5.10 -3.56
N PHE A 77 12.93 -4.38 -4.62
CA PHE A 77 13.52 -4.51 -5.95
C PHE A 77 15.03 -4.27 -5.96
N SER A 78 15.55 -3.42 -5.08
CA SER A 78 17.00 -3.20 -4.96
C SER A 78 17.76 -4.49 -4.59
N PHE A 79 17.10 -5.43 -3.89
CA PHE A 79 17.66 -6.70 -3.41
C PHE A 79 17.16 -7.93 -4.18
N ASP A 80 16.53 -7.75 -5.35
CA ASP A 80 15.85 -8.83 -6.09
C ASP A 80 14.74 -9.54 -5.30
N LEU A 81 14.03 -8.78 -4.48
CA LEU A 81 12.89 -9.27 -3.70
C LEU A 81 11.59 -8.61 -4.16
N GLY A 82 10.47 -9.25 -3.83
CA GLY A 82 9.14 -8.71 -4.06
C GLY A 82 8.65 -8.84 -5.51
N PRO A 83 7.46 -8.29 -5.80
CA PRO A 83 6.76 -8.56 -7.05
C PRO A 83 7.40 -7.88 -8.29
N LEU A 84 8.30 -6.91 -8.08
CA LEU A 84 8.99 -6.19 -9.15
C LEU A 84 10.21 -6.94 -9.70
N SER A 85 10.81 -7.86 -8.94
CA SER A 85 11.95 -8.66 -9.40
C SER A 85 11.48 -10.06 -9.82
N SER A 86 10.84 -10.13 -10.99
CA SER A 86 10.45 -11.40 -11.62
C SER A 86 11.50 -11.84 -12.64
N ASN A 87 11.69 -13.17 -12.76
CA ASN A 87 12.50 -13.79 -13.80
C ASN A 87 11.60 -14.72 -14.64
N PRO A 88 11.34 -14.42 -15.93
CA PRO A 88 11.85 -13.31 -16.73
C PRO A 88 11.30 -11.92 -16.31
N PRO A 89 11.99 -10.82 -16.69
CA PRO A 89 11.55 -9.46 -16.36
C PRO A 89 10.18 -9.16 -16.96
N GLN A 90 9.34 -8.50 -16.16
CA GLN A 90 7.99 -8.10 -16.55
C GLN A 90 8.03 -7.00 -17.63
N PRO A 91 6.97 -6.87 -18.45
CA PRO A 91 6.84 -5.72 -19.34
C PRO A 91 6.75 -4.41 -18.55
N LEU A 92 7.27 -3.31 -19.11
CA LEU A 92 7.31 -1.99 -18.47
C LEU A 92 5.97 -1.55 -17.88
N PHE A 93 4.88 -1.77 -18.62
CA PHE A 93 3.53 -1.42 -18.18
C PHE A 93 3.14 -2.14 -16.89
N LEU A 94 3.43 -3.45 -16.80
CA LEU A 94 3.15 -4.23 -15.60
C LEU A 94 4.04 -3.82 -14.43
N PHE A 95 5.31 -3.51 -14.69
CA PHE A 95 6.23 -2.99 -13.69
C PHE A 95 5.70 -1.69 -13.06
N ILE A 96 5.24 -0.74 -13.88
CA ILE A 96 4.67 0.53 -13.42
C ILE A 96 3.40 0.29 -12.58
N ILE A 97 2.49 -0.55 -13.08
CA ILE A 97 1.24 -0.89 -12.36
C ILE A 97 1.53 -1.52 -11.00
N ILE A 98 2.40 -2.52 -10.96
CA ILE A 98 2.76 -3.23 -9.73
C ILE A 98 3.49 -2.30 -8.76
N ALA A 99 4.30 -1.37 -9.26
CA ALA A 99 4.99 -0.40 -8.41
C ALA A 99 4.00 0.56 -7.74
N CYS A 100 3.07 1.16 -8.50
CA CYS A 100 2.17 2.20 -7.98
C CYS A 100 1.00 1.67 -7.16
N LEU A 101 0.43 0.51 -7.51
CA LEU A 101 -0.85 0.08 -6.97
C LEU A 101 -0.71 -0.99 -5.88
N PRO A 102 -1.68 -1.10 -4.94
CA PRO A 102 -1.66 -2.06 -3.84
C PRO A 102 -2.00 -3.51 -4.28
N ILE A 103 -1.26 -4.07 -5.25
CA ILE A 103 -1.58 -5.35 -5.88
C ILE A 103 -0.75 -6.51 -5.34
N ARG A 104 -1.43 -7.58 -4.91
CA ARG A 104 -0.82 -8.90 -4.69
C ARG A 104 -1.21 -9.82 -5.84
N THR A 105 -0.23 -10.18 -6.67
CA THR A 105 -0.40 -11.26 -7.65
C THR A 105 -0.44 -12.58 -6.90
N LYS A 106 -1.46 -13.41 -7.12
CA LYS A 106 -1.42 -14.79 -6.65
C LYS A 106 -0.20 -15.48 -7.25
N GLN A 107 0.77 -15.86 -6.41
CA GLN A 107 1.62 -16.98 -6.77
C GLN A 107 0.78 -18.24 -6.67
N ILE A 108 0.98 -19.18 -7.60
CA ILE A 108 0.16 -20.39 -7.84
C ILE A 108 -0.05 -21.30 -6.62
N SER A 109 0.61 -21.03 -5.48
CA SER A 109 0.49 -21.84 -4.27
C SER A 109 -0.60 -21.29 -3.36
N GLU A 110 -1.57 -22.16 -3.05
CA GLU A 110 -2.69 -21.99 -2.11
C GLU A 110 -3.99 -21.39 -2.68
N LYS A 111 -4.71 -22.22 -3.45
CA LYS A 111 -6.17 -22.15 -3.55
C LYS A 111 -6.80 -22.46 -2.18
N SER A 112 -6.87 -21.46 -1.32
CA SER A 112 -7.77 -21.47 -0.17
C SER A 112 -8.96 -20.56 -0.50
N SER A 113 -9.94 -21.07 -1.24
CA SER A 113 -11.24 -20.41 -1.39
C SER A 113 -12.01 -20.58 -0.08
N LYS A 114 -11.78 -19.68 0.88
CA LYS A 114 -12.70 -19.56 2.01
C LYS A 114 -13.99 -18.94 1.51
N PRO A 115 -15.17 -19.47 1.89
CA PRO A 115 -16.42 -18.77 1.67
C PRO A 115 -16.39 -17.43 2.43
N THR A 116 -16.63 -16.33 1.73
CA THR A 116 -16.88 -15.03 2.35
C THR A 116 -18.26 -15.08 3.02
N ASN A 117 -18.31 -14.75 4.31
CA ASN A 117 -19.54 -14.78 5.10
C ASN A 117 -20.36 -13.50 4.88
N LEU A 118 -19.68 -12.39 4.57
CA LEU A 118 -20.30 -11.13 4.17
C LEU A 118 -19.54 -10.58 2.96
N PRO A 119 -20.02 -10.79 1.72
CA PRO A 119 -19.41 -10.14 0.58
C PRO A 119 -19.87 -8.68 0.59
N LEU A 120 -19.21 -7.83 1.39
CA LEU A 120 -19.24 -6.40 1.12
C LEU A 120 -18.70 -6.25 -0.30
N ASN A 121 -19.60 -5.88 -1.20
CA ASN A 121 -19.26 -5.57 -2.57
C ASN A 121 -18.89 -4.09 -2.61
N LEU A 122 -18.03 -3.71 -3.55
CA LEU A 122 -17.64 -2.32 -3.79
C LEU A 122 -18.86 -1.37 -3.84
N ALA A 123 -19.98 -1.84 -4.44
CA ALA A 123 -21.22 -1.07 -4.48
C ALA A 123 -21.81 -0.78 -3.09
N SER A 124 -21.87 -1.78 -2.20
CA SER A 124 -22.36 -1.56 -0.83
C SER A 124 -21.43 -0.67 -0.02
N GLU A 125 -20.11 -0.84 -0.16
CA GLU A 125 -19.14 0.01 0.53
C GLU A 125 -19.26 1.48 0.10
N LEU A 126 -19.43 1.73 -1.20
CA LEU A 126 -19.65 3.08 -1.73
C LEU A 126 -20.93 3.71 -1.19
N VAL A 127 -22.03 2.95 -1.14
CA VAL A 127 -23.30 3.43 -0.59
C VAL A 127 -23.16 3.79 0.88
N VAL A 128 -22.55 2.91 1.68
CA VAL A 128 -22.32 3.17 3.12
C VAL A 128 -21.40 4.38 3.31
N LEU A 129 -20.33 4.49 2.52
CA LEU A 129 -19.41 5.63 2.57
C LEU A 129 -20.14 6.95 2.23
N SER A 130 -20.97 6.97 1.19
CA SER A 130 -21.77 8.15 0.83
C SER A 130 -22.77 8.53 1.93
N LEU A 131 -23.44 7.56 2.55
CA LEU A 131 -24.34 7.80 3.68
C LEU A 131 -23.60 8.40 4.88
N LEU A 132 -22.42 7.85 5.24
CA LEU A 132 -21.61 8.37 6.33
C LEU A 132 -21.17 9.81 6.07
N ILE A 133 -20.74 10.12 4.84
CA ILE A 133 -20.36 11.49 4.46
C ILE A 133 -21.56 12.43 4.61
N GLY A 134 -22.75 12.04 4.16
CA GLY A 134 -23.98 12.83 4.31
C GLY A 134 -24.34 13.07 5.77
N VAL A 135 -24.33 12.03 6.60
CA VAL A 135 -24.63 12.14 8.04
C VAL A 135 -23.64 13.07 8.75
N ILE A 136 -22.35 12.94 8.46
CA ILE A 136 -21.32 13.83 9.04
C ILE A 136 -21.53 15.26 8.56
N HIS A 137 -21.90 15.49 7.29
CA HIS A 137 -22.10 16.83 6.76
C HIS A 137 -23.31 17.53 7.40
N ASP A 138 -24.44 16.84 7.49
CA ASP A 138 -25.72 17.43 7.91
C ASP A 138 -25.85 17.53 9.45
N TYR A 139 -25.27 16.59 10.20
CA TYR A 139 -25.48 16.47 11.64
C TYR A 139 -24.22 16.73 12.48
N ARG A 140 -23.12 17.24 11.88
CA ARG A 140 -21.84 17.45 12.57
C ARG A 140 -21.97 18.13 13.93
N GLU A 141 -22.70 19.24 13.97
CA GLU A 141 -22.82 20.10 15.16
C GLU A 141 -23.76 19.51 16.23
N LEU A 142 -24.59 18.52 15.85
CA LEU A 142 -25.55 17.87 16.74
C LEU A 142 -24.99 16.60 17.38
N LEU A 143 -23.95 16.01 16.78
CA LEU A 143 -23.37 14.76 17.23
C LEU A 143 -22.35 14.98 18.36
N HIS A 144 -22.43 14.14 19.38
CA HIS A 144 -21.43 14.11 20.43
C HIS A 144 -20.05 13.76 19.87
N SER A 145 -18.98 14.40 20.38
CA SER A 145 -17.60 14.26 19.87
C SER A 145 -17.12 12.82 19.76
N THR A 146 -17.51 11.94 20.68
CA THR A 146 -17.16 10.51 20.63
C THR A 146 -17.82 9.80 19.44
N ILE A 147 -19.08 10.11 19.16
CA ILE A 147 -19.81 9.52 18.02
C ILE A 147 -19.18 10.02 16.72
N LEU A 148 -18.87 11.31 16.65
CA LEU A 148 -18.21 11.90 15.51
C LEU A 148 -16.84 11.23 15.23
N LEU A 149 -16.05 10.96 16.29
CA LEU A 149 -14.79 10.22 16.15
C LEU A 149 -15.00 8.80 15.61
N ILE A 150 -15.99 8.07 16.12
CA ILE A 150 -16.33 6.72 15.63
C ILE A 150 -16.70 6.76 14.15
N LEU A 151 -17.53 7.73 13.74
CA LEU A 151 -17.93 7.91 12.34
C LEU A 151 -16.72 8.23 11.44
N TYR A 152 -15.80 9.08 11.87
CA TYR A 152 -14.57 9.33 11.14
C TYR A 152 -13.67 8.08 11.03
N CYS A 153 -13.55 7.28 12.10
CA CYS A 153 -12.82 6.01 12.04
C CYS A 153 -13.46 5.05 11.01
N CYS A 154 -14.79 4.92 11.02
CA CYS A 154 -15.51 4.13 10.02
C CYS A 154 -15.32 4.66 8.60
N MET A 155 -15.34 5.99 8.42
CA MET A 155 -15.13 6.63 7.13
C MET A 155 -13.73 6.36 6.58
N VAL A 156 -12.68 6.53 7.38
CA VAL A 156 -11.29 6.25 6.96
C VAL A 156 -11.11 4.77 6.64
N PHE A 157 -11.66 3.88 7.47
CA PHE A 157 -11.65 2.44 7.23
C PHE A 157 -12.27 2.11 5.87
N LEU A 158 -13.50 2.56 5.60
CA LEU A 158 -14.19 2.29 4.34
C LEU A 158 -13.48 2.95 3.15
N MET A 159 -12.95 4.17 3.33
CA MET A 159 -12.23 4.88 2.28
C MET A 159 -10.98 4.10 1.82
N VAL A 160 -10.19 3.55 2.77
CA VAL A 160 -9.02 2.73 2.43
C VAL A 160 -9.45 1.46 1.71
N ASP A 161 -10.49 0.78 2.19
CA ASP A 161 -10.96 -0.46 1.59
C ASP A 161 -11.48 -0.24 0.15
N VAL A 162 -12.32 0.79 -0.06
CA VAL A 162 -12.81 1.20 -1.39
C VAL A 162 -11.66 1.54 -2.33
N LEU A 163 -10.67 2.33 -1.88
CA LEU A 163 -9.53 2.72 -2.72
C LEU A 163 -8.71 1.51 -3.17
N VAL A 164 -8.46 0.56 -2.27
CA VAL A 164 -7.67 -0.63 -2.59
C VAL A 164 -8.49 -1.60 -3.45
N THR A 165 -9.78 -1.80 -3.15
CA THR A 165 -10.68 -2.64 -3.95
C THR A 165 -10.85 -2.09 -5.37
N LEU A 166 -11.02 -0.77 -5.53
CA LEU A 166 -11.07 -0.12 -6.84
C LEU A 166 -9.77 -0.29 -7.62
N SER A 167 -8.62 -0.17 -6.95
CA SER A 167 -7.30 -0.39 -7.55
C SER A 167 -7.15 -1.82 -8.08
N ASN A 168 -7.56 -2.82 -7.28
CA ASN A 168 -7.56 -4.22 -7.71
C ASN A 168 -8.53 -4.48 -8.86
N ALA A 169 -9.73 -3.89 -8.83
CA ALA A 169 -10.70 -4.00 -9.91
C ALA A 169 -10.16 -3.43 -11.23
N ALA A 170 -9.54 -2.25 -11.19
CA ALA A 170 -8.93 -1.61 -12.36
C ALA A 170 -7.81 -2.46 -12.97
N VAL A 171 -6.97 -3.06 -12.13
CA VAL A 171 -5.87 -3.94 -12.58
C VAL A 171 -6.40 -5.24 -13.16
N ARG A 172 -7.41 -5.84 -12.54
CA ARG A 172 -8.08 -7.03 -13.07
C ARG A 172 -8.69 -6.75 -14.44
N ALA A 173 -9.30 -5.59 -14.63
CA ALA A 173 -9.90 -5.20 -15.91
C ALA A 173 -8.86 -4.91 -17.01
N THR A 174 -7.70 -4.37 -16.65
CA THR A 174 -6.67 -3.95 -17.62
C THR A 174 -5.64 -5.03 -17.94
N VAL A 175 -5.25 -5.85 -16.95
CA VAL A 175 -4.18 -6.86 -17.08
C VAL A 175 -4.73 -8.29 -17.00
N GLY A 176 -5.96 -8.50 -16.52
CA GLY A 176 -6.56 -9.82 -16.41
C GLY A 176 -5.92 -10.72 -15.34
N LEU A 177 -5.10 -10.17 -14.44
CA LEU A 177 -4.41 -10.95 -13.40
C LEU A 177 -5.37 -11.37 -12.29
N GLU A 178 -5.20 -12.60 -11.80
CA GLU A 178 -5.81 -13.02 -10.54
C GLU A 178 -5.11 -12.33 -9.37
N LEU A 179 -5.85 -11.45 -8.70
CA LEU A 179 -5.37 -10.70 -7.54
C LEU A 179 -5.90 -11.32 -6.26
N GLU A 180 -5.08 -11.33 -5.22
CA GLU A 180 -5.57 -11.64 -3.88
C GLU A 180 -6.43 -10.50 -3.34
N PRO A 181 -7.47 -10.80 -2.54
CA PRO A 181 -8.25 -9.77 -1.88
C PRO A 181 -7.33 -8.93 -0.98
N PRO A 182 -7.54 -7.61 -0.94
CA PRO A 182 -6.68 -6.71 -0.18
C PRO A 182 -6.84 -6.84 1.34
N SER A 183 -8.02 -7.26 1.78
CA SER A 183 -8.40 -7.49 3.18
C SER A 183 -9.17 -8.82 3.28
N ASP A 184 -9.15 -9.48 4.45
CA ASP A 184 -9.86 -10.73 4.76
C ASP A 184 -10.84 -10.52 5.92
N GLU A 185 -12.01 -9.94 5.63
CA GLU A 185 -13.11 -9.67 6.57
C GLU A 185 -12.61 -9.11 7.93
N PRO A 186 -11.95 -7.94 7.95
CA PRO A 186 -11.26 -7.39 9.12
C PRO A 186 -12.18 -7.17 10.33
N TYR A 187 -13.46 -6.92 10.10
CA TYR A 187 -14.49 -6.77 11.13
C TYR A 187 -14.77 -8.05 11.94
N LEU A 188 -14.34 -9.23 11.46
CA LEU A 188 -14.46 -10.50 12.18
C LEU A 188 -13.21 -10.85 13.01
N SER A 189 -12.29 -9.90 13.21
CA SER A 189 -11.09 -10.14 14.00
C SER A 189 -11.40 -10.47 15.46
N THR A 190 -10.76 -11.50 16.00
CA THR A 190 -10.90 -11.88 17.43
C THR A 190 -9.85 -11.25 18.33
N SER A 191 -8.83 -10.60 17.75
CA SER A 191 -7.77 -9.89 18.47
C SER A 191 -7.15 -8.80 17.59
N LEU A 192 -6.45 -7.83 18.21
CA LEU A 192 -5.70 -6.81 17.48
C LEU A 192 -4.62 -7.42 16.58
N GLN A 193 -3.99 -8.50 17.03
CA GLN A 193 -3.00 -9.22 16.21
C GLN A 193 -3.67 -9.83 14.98
N ASP A 194 -4.85 -10.43 15.12
CA ASP A 194 -5.59 -11.00 14.00
C ASP A 194 -6.02 -9.92 13.00
N PHE A 195 -6.52 -8.78 13.50
CA PHE A 195 -6.88 -7.62 12.70
C PHE A 195 -5.69 -7.13 11.84
N TRP A 196 -4.61 -6.70 12.48
CA TRP A 196 -3.48 -6.05 11.78
C TRP A 196 -2.60 -7.03 11.00
N ALA A 197 -2.39 -8.24 11.50
CA ALA A 197 -1.41 -9.15 10.90
C ALA A 197 -2.01 -10.07 9.82
N ARG A 198 -3.32 -10.30 9.84
CA ARG A 198 -3.96 -11.35 9.02
C ARG A 198 -5.16 -10.92 8.20
N ARG A 199 -5.81 -9.80 8.54
CA ARG A 199 -7.09 -9.43 7.91
C ARG A 199 -7.10 -8.05 7.29
N TRP A 200 -6.48 -7.06 7.91
CA TRP A 200 -6.49 -5.69 7.41
C TRP A 200 -5.31 -5.42 6.49
N ASN A 201 -5.59 -4.88 5.30
CA ASN A 201 -4.61 -4.37 4.34
C ASN A 201 -3.36 -5.27 4.20
N LEU A 202 -3.56 -6.46 3.66
CA LEU A 202 -2.54 -7.50 3.56
C LEU A 202 -1.35 -7.08 2.68
N MET A 203 -1.55 -6.09 1.80
CA MET A 203 -0.48 -5.42 1.06
C MET A 203 0.50 -4.74 2.03
N VAL A 204 0.00 -3.88 2.92
CA VAL A 204 0.81 -3.15 3.91
C VAL A 204 1.57 -4.13 4.78
N THR A 205 0.85 -5.08 5.38
CA THR A 205 1.42 -6.04 6.33
C THR A 205 2.48 -6.91 5.68
N ASN A 206 2.27 -7.38 4.45
CA ASN A 206 3.27 -8.16 3.75
C ASN A 206 4.49 -7.31 3.36
N THR A 207 4.28 -6.07 2.93
CA THR A 207 5.35 -5.13 2.60
C THR A 207 6.26 -4.92 3.81
N LEU A 208 5.69 -4.50 4.95
CA LEU A 208 6.44 -4.31 6.20
C LEU A 208 7.13 -5.58 6.70
N ARG A 209 6.49 -6.75 6.50
CA ARG A 209 7.07 -8.04 6.87
C ARG A 209 8.39 -8.29 6.13
N HIS A 210 8.44 -7.98 4.84
CA HIS A 210 9.59 -8.23 3.99
C HIS A 210 10.63 -7.10 4.02
N THR A 211 10.22 -5.85 4.21
CA THR A 211 11.11 -4.69 4.19
C THR A 211 11.70 -4.38 5.56
N ILE A 212 10.93 -4.59 6.64
CA ILE A 212 11.33 -4.18 7.99
C ILE A 212 11.46 -5.38 8.91
N TYR A 213 10.39 -6.15 9.13
CA TYR A 213 10.35 -7.17 10.17
C TYR A 213 11.43 -8.25 9.98
N LYS A 214 11.49 -8.89 8.80
CA LYS A 214 12.47 -9.95 8.52
C LYS A 214 13.92 -9.44 8.60
N PRO A 215 14.29 -8.31 7.94
CA PRO A 215 15.64 -7.77 8.05
C PRO A 215 16.03 -7.38 9.47
N VAL A 216 15.18 -6.67 10.21
CA VAL A 216 15.47 -6.25 11.58
C VAL A 216 15.61 -7.46 12.51
N ARG A 217 14.70 -8.44 12.39
CA ARG A 217 14.80 -9.68 13.18
C ARG A 217 16.12 -10.40 12.91
N SER A 218 16.50 -10.56 11.64
CA SER A 218 17.74 -11.23 11.26
C SER A 218 18.99 -10.48 11.74
N ALA A 219 18.96 -9.15 11.78
CA ALA A 219 20.05 -8.33 12.29
C ALA A 219 20.17 -8.38 13.82
N CYS A 220 19.04 -8.50 14.52
CA CYS A 220 19.00 -8.57 15.98
C CYS A 220 19.23 -9.99 16.53
N GLU A 221 18.97 -11.04 15.76
CA GLU A 221 19.11 -12.45 16.19
C GLU A 221 20.50 -12.81 16.74
N PRO A 222 21.63 -12.37 16.14
CA PRO A 222 22.96 -12.62 16.70
C PRO A 222 23.23 -11.92 18.04
N ILE A 223 22.51 -10.84 18.34
CA ILE A 223 22.76 -9.96 19.51
C ILE A 223 21.84 -10.33 20.68
N LEU A 224 20.55 -10.53 20.40
CA LEU A 224 19.51 -10.73 21.41
C LEU A 224 19.03 -12.18 21.51
N GLY A 225 19.46 -13.04 20.57
CA GLY A 225 18.94 -14.40 20.45
C GLY A 225 17.58 -14.47 19.75
N ARG A 226 17.20 -15.68 19.35
CA ARG A 226 16.06 -15.95 18.46
C ARG A 226 14.70 -15.58 19.05
N GLU A 227 14.57 -15.62 20.38
CA GLU A 227 13.33 -15.32 21.10
C GLU A 227 13.08 -13.81 21.16
N TRP A 228 14.10 -13.04 21.56
CA TRP A 228 14.00 -11.60 21.78
C TRP A 228 14.12 -10.76 20.52
N ALA A 229 14.72 -11.28 19.45
CA ALA A 229 14.85 -10.58 18.16
C ALA A 229 13.50 -10.23 17.50
N SER A 230 12.41 -10.86 17.93
CA SER A 230 11.06 -10.55 17.44
C SER A 230 10.55 -9.19 17.92
N LEU A 231 10.89 -8.77 19.14
CA LEU A 231 10.44 -7.50 19.73
C LEU A 231 10.94 -6.25 18.98
N PRO A 232 12.24 -6.05 18.73
CA PRO A 232 12.72 -4.88 18.00
C PRO A 232 12.20 -4.89 16.55
N ALA A 233 11.96 -6.07 15.96
CA ALA A 233 11.37 -6.20 14.63
C ALA A 233 9.90 -5.74 14.58
N VAL A 234 9.10 -6.10 15.60
CA VAL A 234 7.72 -5.61 15.74
C VAL A 234 7.71 -4.10 15.98
N LEU A 235 8.52 -3.61 16.92
CA LEU A 235 8.62 -2.18 17.23
C LEU A 235 9.03 -1.35 16.00
N SER A 236 10.02 -1.83 15.25
CA SER A 236 10.46 -1.16 14.02
C SER A 236 9.37 -1.14 12.96
N ALA A 237 8.62 -2.24 12.79
CA ALA A 237 7.51 -2.29 11.85
C ALA A 237 6.39 -1.30 12.23
N PHE A 238 6.09 -1.15 13.53
CA PHE A 238 5.13 -0.15 14.00
C PHE A 238 5.63 1.28 13.79
N LEU A 239 6.89 1.57 14.12
CA LEU A 239 7.49 2.90 13.93
C LEU A 239 7.50 3.33 12.47
N VAL A 240 7.75 2.41 11.55
CA VAL A 240 7.76 2.68 10.10
C VAL A 240 6.34 2.79 9.53
N SER A 241 5.34 2.23 10.21
CA SER A 241 3.93 2.31 9.80
C SER A 241 3.20 3.57 10.28
N ALA A 242 3.74 4.24 11.31
CA ALA A 242 3.19 5.45 11.92
C ALA A 242 3.49 6.69 11.08
#